data_AF-R4KAI5-F1
#
_entry.id   AF-R4KAI5-F1
#
_cell.length_a   1.000
_cell.length_b   1.000
_cell.length_c   1.000
_cell.angle_alpha   90.00
_cell.angle_beta   90.00
_cell.angle_gamma   90.00
#
_symmetry.space_group_name_H-M   'P 1'
#
loop_
_entity.id
_entity.type
_entity.pdbx_description
1 polymer ?
#
loop_
_entity_poly.entity_id
_entity_poly.type
_entity_poly.pdbx_seq_one_letter_code
_entity_poly.pdbx_strand_id
1 'polypeptide(L)'
;MSKMCIFHSTLQCTDCGDCDKCDLDKNKVCNNCGKCLDLDRDKKSILIDGIIEDQEEIKKIQEQGYDFDDEQNDGNAELLNDYDDDYVRDEKDDLPFDIELIDDIDGLREVIELDDEEERDKVIKERSPGFFVIKKQK
;
A
#
# COMPACT_ATOMS: atom_id res chain seq x y z
N MET A 1 -7.11 -29.01 -23.44
CA MET A 1 -7.66 -28.28 -22.27
C MET A 1 -8.25 -26.99 -22.78
N SER A 2 -9.50 -26.71 -22.44
CA SER A 2 -10.18 -25.48 -22.83
C SER A 2 -9.69 -24.32 -21.96
N LYS A 3 -9.28 -23.21 -22.56
CA LYS A 3 -8.86 -22.01 -21.82
C LYS A 3 -10.10 -21.21 -21.42
N MET A 4 -10.14 -20.70 -20.19
CA MET A 4 -11.24 -19.84 -19.72
C MET A 4 -10.99 -18.38 -20.11
N CYS A 5 -12.06 -17.60 -20.25
CA CYS A 5 -11.96 -16.16 -20.51
C CYS A 5 -11.42 -15.42 -19.28
N ILE A 6 -10.51 -14.46 -19.47
CA ILE A 6 -9.92 -13.70 -18.37
C ILE A 6 -10.88 -12.65 -17.79
N PHE A 7 -11.81 -12.13 -18.60
CA PHE A 7 -12.81 -11.16 -18.15
C PHE A 7 -14.05 -11.84 -17.58
N HIS A 8 -14.32 -13.08 -17.98
CA HIS A 8 -15.49 -13.85 -17.54
C HIS A 8 -15.08 -15.28 -17.19
N SER A 9 -14.75 -15.49 -15.92
CA SER A 9 -14.21 -16.76 -15.40
C SER A 9 -15.15 -17.96 -15.57
N THR A 10 -16.44 -17.72 -15.78
CA THR A 10 -17.47 -18.74 -16.03
C THR A 10 -17.61 -19.12 -17.50
N LEU A 11 -16.98 -18.38 -18.42
CA LEU A 11 -17.09 -18.57 -19.86
C LEU A 11 -15.81 -19.16 -20.46
N GLN A 12 -15.99 -20.06 -21.42
CA GLN A 12 -14.87 -20.59 -22.20
C GLN A 12 -14.36 -19.52 -23.18
N CYS A 13 -13.04 -19.44 -23.36
CA CYS A 13 -12.42 -18.52 -24.31
C CYS A 13 -12.86 -18.85 -25.74
N THR A 14 -13.33 -17.84 -26.47
CA THR A 14 -13.72 -17.92 -27.89
C THR A 14 -12.70 -17.25 -28.82
N ASP A 15 -11.52 -16.90 -28.30
CA ASP A 15 -10.46 -16.18 -29.01
C ASP A 15 -10.95 -14.88 -29.68
N CYS A 16 -11.78 -14.10 -28.96
CA CYS A 16 -12.32 -12.83 -29.47
C CYS A 16 -11.26 -11.72 -29.61
N GLY A 17 -10.12 -11.84 -28.93
CA GLY A 17 -9.01 -10.90 -28.96
C GLY A 17 -9.26 -9.58 -28.20
N ASP A 18 -10.33 -9.48 -27.42
CA ASP A 18 -10.63 -8.26 -26.65
C ASP A 18 -9.66 -8.07 -25.47
N CYS A 19 -9.21 -9.16 -24.86
CA CYS A 19 -8.20 -9.12 -23.78
C CYS A 19 -6.83 -8.63 -24.24
N ASP A 20 -6.58 -8.58 -25.55
CA ASP A 20 -5.30 -8.13 -26.11
C ASP A 20 -5.33 -6.65 -26.51
N LYS A 21 -6.46 -5.94 -26.34
CA LYS A 21 -6.60 -4.53 -26.69
C LYS A 21 -6.18 -3.62 -25.53
N CYS A 22 -5.73 -2.42 -25.86
CA CYS A 22 -5.41 -1.42 -24.85
C CYS A 22 -6.68 -0.78 -24.28
N ASP A 23 -6.78 -0.71 -22.96
CA ASP A 23 -7.94 -0.10 -22.28
C ASP A 23 -8.13 1.38 -22.62
N LEU A 24 -7.03 2.10 -22.91
CA LEU A 24 -7.07 3.52 -23.31
C LEU A 24 -7.37 3.72 -24.80
N ASP A 25 -7.01 2.76 -25.66
CA ASP A 25 -7.20 2.85 -27.11
C ASP A 25 -7.55 1.48 -27.70
N LYS A 26 -8.83 1.30 -28.02
CA LYS A 26 -9.38 0.05 -28.57
C LYS A 26 -8.80 -0.35 -29.94
N ASN A 27 -8.11 0.57 -30.63
CA ASN A 27 -7.46 0.26 -31.91
C ASN A 27 -6.02 -0.25 -31.73
N LYS A 28 -5.47 -0.18 -30.51
CA LYS A 28 -4.09 -0.56 -30.21
C LYS A 28 -4.04 -1.91 -29.49
N VAL A 29 -3.12 -2.79 -29.92
CA VAL A 29 -2.78 -4.00 -29.17
C VAL A 29 -2.00 -3.62 -27.91
N CYS A 30 -2.41 -4.17 -26.76
CA CYS A 30 -1.77 -3.93 -25.48
C CYS A 30 -0.31 -4.40 -25.52
N ASN A 31 0.60 -3.49 -25.18
CA ASN A 31 2.02 -3.76 -25.07
C ASN A 31 2.52 -3.67 -23.62
N ASN A 32 1.60 -3.81 -22.65
CA ASN A 32 1.87 -3.74 -21.20
C ASN A 32 2.62 -2.47 -20.76
N CYS A 33 2.38 -1.34 -21.44
CA CYS A 33 3.05 -0.07 -21.09
C CYS A 33 2.56 0.55 -19.77
N GLY A 34 1.47 0.04 -19.17
CA GLY A 34 1.00 0.49 -17.85
C GLY A 34 0.38 1.88 -17.79
N LYS A 35 0.25 2.59 -18.92
CA LYS A 35 -0.35 3.94 -18.97
C LYS A 35 -1.81 3.99 -18.51
N CYS A 36 -2.58 2.93 -18.72
CA CYS A 36 -3.94 2.79 -18.21
C CYS A 36 -4.01 2.71 -16.67
N LEU A 37 -2.90 2.33 -16.03
CA LEU A 37 -2.78 2.18 -14.58
C LEU A 37 -2.06 3.36 -13.94
N ASP A 38 -1.70 4.37 -14.74
CA ASP A 38 -1.03 5.59 -14.27
C ASP A 38 0.19 5.30 -13.38
N LEU A 39 1.01 4.34 -13.82
CA LEU A 39 2.18 3.85 -13.07
C LEU A 39 3.30 4.90 -12.92
N ASP A 40 3.22 6.00 -13.65
CA ASP A 40 4.21 7.09 -13.64
C ASP A 40 4.03 8.04 -12.44
N ARG A 41 3.06 7.78 -11.54
CA ARG A 41 2.95 8.53 -10.28
C ARG A 41 3.93 8.01 -9.23
N ASP A 42 4.56 8.94 -8.52
CA ASP A 42 5.50 8.65 -7.42
C ASP A 42 4.85 7.88 -6.25
N LYS A 43 3.52 7.92 -6.14
CA LYS A 43 2.76 7.28 -5.07
C LYS A 43 1.53 6.58 -5.64
N LYS A 44 1.29 5.36 -5.15
CA LYS A 44 0.04 4.61 -5.37
C LYS A 44 -0.80 4.69 -4.10
N SER A 45 -2.06 5.10 -4.22
CA SER A 45 -3.01 5.14 -3.12
C SER A 45 -4.01 4.00 -3.25
N ILE A 46 -4.31 3.34 -2.13
CA ILE A 46 -5.45 2.42 -2.02
C ILE A 46 -6.53 3.21 -1.27
N LEU A 47 -7.68 3.42 -1.93
CA LEU A 47 -8.85 4.00 -1.28
C LEU A 47 -9.55 2.89 -0.48
N ILE A 48 -9.73 3.08 0.81
CA ILE A 48 -10.52 2.19 1.66
C ILE A 48 -11.91 2.81 1.78
N ASP A 49 -12.92 2.18 1.18
CA ASP A 49 -14.30 2.68 1.20
C ASP A 49 -15.02 2.34 2.52
N GLY A 50 -14.62 1.24 3.17
CA GLY A 50 -15.15 0.84 4.46
C GLY A 50 -14.36 -0.30 5.11
N ILE A 51 -14.52 -0.45 6.43
CA ILE A 51 -13.96 -1.56 7.22
C ILE A 51 -15.13 -2.40 7.72
N ILE A 52 -15.10 -3.70 7.41
CA ILE A 52 -16.13 -4.65 7.81
C ILE A 52 -15.58 -5.53 8.92
N GLU A 53 -16.24 -5.54 10.08
CA GLU A 53 -15.84 -6.35 11.23
C GLU A 53 -16.72 -7.59 11.42
N ASP A 54 -17.91 -7.62 10.80
CA ASP A 54 -18.85 -8.73 10.95
C ASP A 54 -18.39 -9.96 10.16
N GLN A 55 -18.24 -11.09 10.86
CA GLN A 55 -17.73 -12.31 10.27
C GLN A 55 -18.69 -12.96 9.27
N GLU A 56 -20.01 -12.76 9.42
CA GLU A 56 -20.97 -13.30 8.45
C GLU A 56 -20.98 -12.45 7.17
N GLU A 57 -20.85 -11.14 7.29
CA GLU A 57 -20.73 -10.22 6.17
C GLU A 57 -19.44 -10.47 5.37
N ILE A 58 -18.31 -10.68 6.07
CA ILE A 58 -17.04 -11.06 5.43
C ILE A 58 -17.19 -12.36 4.64
N LYS A 59 -17.86 -13.38 5.20
CA LYS A 59 -18.10 -14.65 4.50
C LYS A 59 -18.96 -14.47 3.25
N LYS A 60 -20.02 -13.67 3.34
CA LYS A 60 -20.89 -13.38 2.18
C LYS A 60 -20.10 -12.72 1.05
N ILE A 61 -19.26 -11.74 1.36
CA ILE A 61 -18.40 -11.07 0.39
C ILE A 61 -17.38 -12.02 -0.23
N GLN A 62 -16.77 -12.90 0.58
CA GLN A 62 -15.82 -13.90 0.08
C GLN A 62 -16.46 -14.90 -0.90
N GLU A 63 -17.73 -15.25 -0.69
CA GLU A 63 -18.45 -16.22 -1.52
C GLU A 63 -19.10 -15.60 -2.77
N GLN A 64 -19.60 -14.36 -2.67
CA GLN A 64 -20.43 -13.73 -3.69
C GLN A 64 -19.73 -12.59 -4.43
N GLY A 65 -18.55 -12.17 -3.97
CA GLY A 65 -17.87 -10.97 -4.44
C GLY A 65 -18.37 -9.71 -3.73
N TYR A 66 -17.57 -8.64 -3.78
CA TYR A 66 -17.96 -7.31 -3.33
C TYR A 66 -18.51 -6.54 -4.53
N ASP A 67 -19.80 -6.20 -4.51
CA ASP A 67 -20.44 -5.42 -5.59
C ASP A 67 -20.41 -3.94 -5.21
N PHE A 68 -19.66 -3.14 -5.98
CA PHE A 68 -19.42 -1.71 -5.71
C PHE A 68 -20.59 -0.81 -6.14
N ASP A 69 -21.56 -1.34 -6.89
CA ASP A 69 -22.59 -0.57 -7.60
C ASP A 69 -23.99 -0.59 -6.93
N ASP A 70 -24.09 -0.69 -5.59
CA ASP A 70 -25.38 -0.49 -4.92
C ASP A 70 -25.58 0.99 -4.55
N GLU A 71 -26.08 1.76 -5.53
CA GLU A 71 -26.56 3.16 -5.43
C GLU A 71 -27.70 3.39 -4.41
N GLN A 72 -27.98 2.46 -3.48
CA GLN A 72 -29.09 2.54 -2.53
C GLN A 72 -28.71 2.72 -1.05
N ASN A 73 -27.54 3.27 -0.74
CA ASN A 73 -27.29 3.78 0.61
C ASN A 73 -27.49 5.30 0.71
N ASP A 74 -28.74 5.72 0.57
CA ASP A 74 -29.30 7.05 0.87
C ASP A 74 -29.26 7.35 2.39
N GLY A 75 -28.06 7.30 2.98
CA GLY A 75 -27.85 7.58 4.40
C GLY A 75 -26.52 8.25 4.72
N ASN A 76 -25.60 8.39 3.76
CA ASN A 76 -24.22 8.79 4.05
C ASN A 76 -23.79 10.14 3.46
N ALA A 77 -24.75 10.99 3.05
CA ALA A 77 -24.44 12.34 2.59
C ALA A 77 -24.08 13.31 3.75
N GLU A 78 -24.45 12.99 5.00
CA GLU A 78 -24.16 13.85 6.16
C GLU A 78 -22.82 13.55 6.85
N LEU A 79 -22.23 12.37 6.66
CA LEU A 79 -20.92 11.95 7.24
C LEU A 79 -19.71 12.43 6.42
N LEU A 80 -19.94 13.15 5.32
CA LEU A 80 -18.90 13.73 4.47
C LEU A 80 -18.61 15.20 4.81
N ASN A 81 -19.30 15.78 5.79
CA ASN A 81 -19.16 17.20 6.18
C ASN A 81 -18.43 17.41 7.51
N ASP A 82 -17.85 16.35 8.08
CA ASP A 82 -17.08 16.39 9.32
C ASP A 82 -15.60 16.73 9.08
N TYR A 83 -15.20 16.87 7.81
CA TYR A 83 -13.90 17.42 7.45
C TYR A 83 -13.88 18.89 7.87
N ASP A 84 -13.38 19.12 9.09
CA ASP A 84 -13.05 20.44 9.60
C ASP A 84 -11.96 21.01 8.68
N ASP A 85 -12.33 21.98 7.84
CA ASP A 85 -11.43 22.69 6.90
C ASP A 85 -10.24 23.34 7.64
N ASP A 86 -10.30 23.43 8.97
CA ASP A 86 -9.27 23.95 9.85
C ASP A 86 -8.29 22.86 10.38
N TYR A 87 -8.44 21.59 9.98
CA TYR A 87 -7.50 20.52 10.36
C TYR A 87 -6.15 20.68 9.64
N VAL A 88 -5.24 21.44 10.28
CA VAL A 88 -3.83 21.48 9.90
C VAL A 88 -3.16 20.19 10.38
N ARG A 89 -3.04 19.23 9.47
CA ARG A 89 -2.32 17.96 9.69
C ARG A 89 -0.87 18.25 10.08
N ASP A 90 -0.51 18.01 11.33
CA ASP A 90 0.87 18.12 11.79
C ASP A 90 1.62 16.84 11.41
N GLU A 91 2.81 16.95 10.79
CA GLU A 91 3.57 15.80 10.27
C GLU A 91 3.95 14.79 11.38
N LYS A 92 3.86 15.19 12.64
CA LYS A 92 4.12 14.37 13.83
C LYS A 92 3.00 13.37 14.15
N ASP A 93 1.78 13.60 13.69
CA ASP A 93 0.63 12.74 14.01
C ASP A 93 0.65 11.41 13.23
N ASP A 94 1.42 11.33 12.14
CA ASP A 94 1.52 10.13 11.29
C ASP A 94 2.62 9.13 11.71
N LEU A 95 3.53 9.53 12.60
CA LEU A 95 4.65 8.68 13.00
C LEU A 95 4.29 7.91 14.27
N PRO A 96 4.24 6.56 14.24
CA PRO A 96 3.87 5.76 15.41
C PRO A 96 4.91 5.78 16.54
N PHE A 97 6.04 6.48 16.36
CA PHE A 97 7.14 6.60 17.32
C PHE A 97 7.80 7.97 17.21
N ASP A 98 8.35 8.48 18.32
CA ASP A 98 9.30 9.59 18.31
C ASP A 98 10.59 9.12 17.62
N ILE A 99 10.75 9.49 16.35
CA ILE A 99 11.94 9.20 15.55
C ILE A 99 12.84 10.44 15.57
N GLU A 100 14.07 10.27 16.05
CA GLU A 100 15.14 11.26 15.94
C GLU A 100 16.07 10.87 14.78
N LEU A 101 16.59 11.85 14.05
CA LEU A 101 17.57 11.57 12.99
C LEU A 101 18.92 11.22 13.60
N ILE A 102 19.75 10.50 12.84
CA ILE A 102 21.11 10.14 13.28
C ILE A 102 21.94 11.40 13.58
N ASP A 103 21.72 12.47 12.81
CA ASP A 103 22.40 13.76 13.01
C ASP A 103 21.87 14.54 14.23
N ASP A 104 20.72 14.17 14.79
CA ASP A 104 20.14 14.81 15.98
C ASP A 104 20.74 14.24 17.29
N ILE A 105 21.39 13.07 17.22
CA ILE A 105 21.99 12.39 18.37
C ILE A 105 23.52 12.49 18.29
N ASP A 106 24.10 13.28 19.18
CA ASP A 106 25.55 13.48 19.29
C ASP A 106 26.31 12.13 19.37
N GLY A 107 27.25 11.90 18.46
CA GLY A 107 28.12 10.72 18.46
C GLY A 107 27.54 9.49 17.75
N LEU A 108 26.25 9.49 17.37
CA LEU A 108 25.61 8.30 16.80
C LEU A 108 26.12 8.00 15.38
N ARG A 109 26.34 9.04 14.58
CA ARG A 109 26.89 8.91 13.22
C ARG A 109 28.28 8.30 13.24
N GLU A 110 29.14 8.79 14.12
CA GLU A 110 30.49 8.32 14.29
C GLU A 110 30.49 6.84 14.66
N VAL A 111 29.62 6.41 15.58
CA VAL A 111 29.49 5.00 15.98
C VAL A 111 29.08 4.09 14.82
N ILE A 112 28.23 4.56 13.91
CA ILE A 112 27.81 3.80 12.71
C ILE A 112 28.96 3.71 11.70
N GLU A 113 29.68 4.82 11.50
CA GLU A 113 30.76 4.98 10.50
C GLU A 113 32.15 4.51 10.99
N LEU A 114 32.29 4.02 12.22
CA LEU A 114 33.57 3.49 12.73
C LEU A 114 34.14 2.39 11.80
N ASP A 115 35.39 2.56 11.35
CA ASP A 115 36.04 1.55 10.50
C ASP A 115 36.42 0.27 11.26
N ASP A 116 36.60 0.38 12.58
CA ASP A 116 36.97 -0.74 13.45
C ASP A 116 35.73 -1.53 13.89
N GLU A 117 35.57 -2.71 13.29
CA GLU A 117 34.43 -3.60 13.52
C GLU A 117 34.40 -4.14 14.97
N GLU A 118 35.55 -4.33 15.61
CA GLU A 118 35.62 -4.82 17.00
C GLU A 118 35.16 -3.75 17.99
N GLU A 119 35.49 -2.48 17.76
CA GLU A 119 35.02 -1.36 18.59
C GLU A 119 33.53 -1.09 18.36
N ARG A 120 33.05 -1.16 17.12
CA ARG A 120 31.62 -1.05 16.80
C ARG A 120 30.79 -2.09 17.53
N ASP A 121 31.25 -3.34 17.51
CA ASP A 121 30.56 -4.44 18.17
C ASP A 121 30.54 -4.30 19.70
N LYS A 122 31.33 -3.44 20.33
CA LYS A 122 31.20 -3.20 21.77
C LYS A 122 29.97 -2.36 22.12
N VAL A 123 29.54 -1.50 21.21
CA VAL A 123 28.50 -0.49 21.45
C VAL A 123 27.20 -0.81 20.72
N ILE A 124 27.26 -1.34 19.50
CA ILE A 124 26.10 -1.63 18.66
C ILE A 124 26.07 -3.11 18.24
N LYS A 125 24.88 -3.60 17.89
CA LYS A 125 24.68 -4.95 17.33
C LYS A 125 23.65 -4.91 16.21
N GLU A 126 24.00 -5.41 15.04
CA GLU A 126 23.05 -5.59 13.96
C GLU A 126 22.13 -6.79 14.23
N ARG A 127 20.81 -6.58 14.07
CA ARG A 127 19.79 -7.63 14.21
C ARG A 127 19.24 -8.08 12.86
N SER A 128 19.16 -7.15 11.91
CA SER A 128 18.82 -7.37 10.51
C SER A 128 19.50 -6.29 9.66
N PRO A 129 19.63 -6.48 8.33
CA PRO A 129 20.31 -5.51 7.45
C PRO A 129 19.84 -4.07 7.70
N GLY A 130 20.74 -3.22 8.21
CA GLY A 130 20.47 -1.80 8.50
C GLY A 130 19.72 -1.50 9.80
N PHE A 131 19.42 -2.51 10.63
CA PHE A 131 18.77 -2.35 11.93
C PHE A 131 19.72 -2.70 13.08
N PHE A 132 20.19 -1.66 13.75
CA PHE A 132 21.17 -1.74 14.85
C PHE A 132 20.51 -1.50 16.20
N VAL A 133 20.99 -2.21 17.22
CA VAL A 133 20.57 -2.06 18.61
C VAL A 133 21.78 -1.70 19.46
N ILE A 134 21.66 -0.65 20.29
CA ILE A 134 22.72 -0.25 21.23
C ILE A 134 22.78 -1.27 22.38
N LYS A 135 23.98 -1.80 22.65
CA LYS A 135 24.25 -2.67 23.79
C LYS A 135 24.24 -1.83 25.06
N LYS A 136 23.27 -2.05 25.95
CA LYS A 136 23.31 -1.46 27.29
C LYS A 136 24.54 -1.98 28.03
N GLN A 137 25.48 -1.08 28.31
CA GLN A 137 26.56 -1.32 29.27
C GLN A 137 25.91 -1.39 30.67
N LYS A 138 26.27 -2.40 31.46
CA LYS A 138 25.84 -2.52 32.86
C LYS A 138 26.66 -1.61 33.76
#